data_AF-A0A2G6VUU9-F1
#
_entry.id   AF-A0A2G6VUU9-F1
#
_cell.length_a   1.000
_cell.length_b   1.000
_cell.length_c   1.000
_cell.angle_alpha   90.00
_cell.angle_beta   90.00
_cell.angle_gamma   90.00
#
_symmetry.space_group_name_H-M   'P 1'
#
loop_
_entity.id
_entity.type
_entity.pdbx_description
1 polymer ?
#
loop_
_entity_poly.entity_id
_entity_poly.type
_entity_poly.pdbx_seq_one_letter_code
_entity_poly.pdbx_strand_id
1 'polypeptide(L)'
;MKNGVYSLLKARFLINDDAVKNWRFIVFVILLAIVMIANTQRFEQKVFRIAELTNQVKELRSEFVDRRSELMKLKMESTVSEKMIAKEIFPSTVPPIKIKVKKEEEKSFFKKIWQ
;
A
#
# COMPACT_ATOMS: atom_id res chain seq x y z
N MET A 1 57.62 -17.50 -12.88
CA MET A 1 56.16 -17.30 -12.66
C MET A 1 55.32 -18.57 -12.80
N LYS A 2 55.64 -19.54 -13.67
CA LYS A 2 54.86 -20.78 -13.87
C LYS A 2 54.75 -21.71 -12.65
N ASN A 3 55.76 -21.69 -11.76
CA ASN A 3 55.84 -22.64 -10.64
C ASN A 3 54.86 -22.35 -9.48
N GLY A 4 54.43 -21.09 -9.32
CA GLY A 4 53.51 -20.69 -8.23
C GLY A 4 52.06 -21.12 -8.49
N VAL A 5 51.60 -21.06 -9.74
CA VAL A 5 50.27 -21.56 -10.13
C VAL A 5 50.25 -23.09 -10.11
N TYR A 6 51.36 -23.71 -10.55
CA TYR A 6 51.50 -25.17 -10.55
C TYR A 6 51.57 -25.76 -9.13
N SER A 7 52.19 -25.08 -8.15
CA SER A 7 52.21 -25.53 -6.76
C SER A 7 50.85 -25.39 -6.06
N LEU A 8 50.05 -24.39 -6.46
CA LEU A 8 48.68 -24.19 -5.98
C LEU A 8 47.75 -25.31 -6.49
N LEU A 9 47.86 -25.66 -7.78
CA LEU A 9 47.16 -26.79 -8.42
C LEU A 9 47.57 -28.15 -7.83
N LYS A 10 48.85 -28.32 -7.47
CA LYS A 10 49.36 -29.57 -6.87
C LYS A 10 49.13 -29.66 -5.35
N ALA A 11 48.27 -28.81 -4.80
CA ALA A 11 47.89 -28.80 -3.38
C ALA A 11 49.06 -28.64 -2.39
N ARG A 12 50.22 -28.11 -2.80
CA ARG A 12 51.34 -27.83 -1.86
C ARG A 12 50.96 -26.85 -0.75
N PHE A 13 49.92 -26.04 -0.98
CA PHE A 13 49.31 -25.16 0.03
C PHE A 13 48.70 -25.92 1.21
N LEU A 14 48.28 -27.17 1.03
CA LEU A 14 47.66 -27.99 2.08
C LEU A 14 48.68 -28.85 2.85
N ILE A 15 49.92 -28.98 2.37
CA ILE A 15 50.91 -29.95 2.88
C ILE A 15 52.16 -29.28 3.51
N ASN A 16 52.42 -27.99 3.21
CA ASN A 16 53.52 -27.24 3.84
C ASN A 16 53.24 -26.95 5.33
N ASP A 17 54.26 -26.61 6.11
CA ASP A 17 54.17 -26.34 7.56
C ASP A 17 53.09 -25.31 7.98
N ASP A 18 52.66 -24.43 7.05
CA ASP A 18 51.54 -23.47 7.23
C ASP A 18 50.13 -24.04 6.92
N ALA A 19 49.99 -25.35 6.71
CA ALA A 19 48.75 -26.02 6.30
C ALA A 19 47.55 -25.70 7.21
N VAL A 20 47.77 -25.52 8.51
CA VAL A 20 46.71 -25.19 9.48
C VAL A 20 46.06 -23.83 9.18
N LYS A 21 46.86 -22.82 8.81
CA LYS A 21 46.37 -21.47 8.45
C LYS A 21 45.52 -21.52 7.18
N ASN A 22 45.92 -22.37 6.24
CA ASN A 22 45.28 -22.56 4.95
C ASN A 22 43.96 -23.33 5.07
N TRP A 23 43.90 -24.34 5.94
CA TRP A 23 42.66 -25.04 6.26
C TRP A 23 41.61 -24.11 6.90
N ARG A 24 42.03 -23.26 7.85
CA ARG A 24 41.16 -22.25 8.46
C ARG A 24 40.62 -21.26 7.42
N PHE A 25 41.43 -20.88 6.43
CA PHE A 25 40.99 -20.01 5.33
C PHE A 25 39.97 -20.69 4.41
N ILE A 26 40.14 -21.98 4.09
CA ILE A 26 39.17 -22.73 3.28
C ILE A 26 37.81 -22.82 3.99
N VAL A 27 37.81 -23.15 5.29
CA VAL A 27 36.58 -23.19 6.10
C VAL A 27 35.89 -21.83 6.11
N PHE A 28 36.66 -20.73 6.21
CA PHE A 28 36.13 -19.38 6.14
C PHE A 28 35.42 -19.10 4.79
N VAL A 29 36.02 -19.49 3.66
CA VAL A 29 35.42 -19.31 2.34
C VAL A 29 34.16 -20.15 2.16
N ILE A 30 34.17 -21.40 2.66
CA ILE A 30 32.99 -22.28 2.62
C ILE A 30 31.85 -21.68 3.46
N LEU A 31 32.14 -21.19 4.66
CA LEU A 31 31.15 -20.53 5.51
C LEU A 31 30.56 -19.30 4.80
N LEU A 32 31.41 -18.49 4.17
CA LEU A 32 30.98 -17.32 3.40
C LEU A 32 30.06 -17.74 2.23
N ALA A 33 30.41 -18.81 1.51
CA ALA A 33 29.57 -19.35 0.44
C ALA A 33 28.20 -19.82 0.96
N ILE A 34 28.15 -20.51 2.10
CA ILE A 34 26.89 -20.92 2.74
C ILE A 34 26.05 -19.69 3.12
N VAL A 35 26.66 -18.64 3.67
CA VAL A 35 25.97 -17.39 4.03
C VAL A 35 25.39 -16.71 2.78
N MET A 36 26.13 -16.69 1.67
CA MET A 36 25.64 -16.14 0.40
C MET A 36 24.43 -16.92 -0.11
N ILE A 37 24.50 -18.25 -0.14
CA ILE A 37 23.39 -19.10 -0.59
C ILE A 37 22.16 -18.89 0.28
N ALA A 38 22.33 -18.85 1.61
CA ALA A 38 21.24 -18.62 2.54
C ALA A 38 20.59 -17.24 2.37
N ASN A 39 21.40 -16.21 2.04
CA ASN A 39 20.89 -14.87 1.77
C ASN A 39 20.06 -14.84 0.48
N THR A 40 20.57 -15.43 -0.60
CA THR A 40 19.85 -15.51 -1.88
C THR A 40 18.49 -16.21 -1.72
N GLN A 41 18.43 -17.34 -1.00
CA GLN A 41 17.16 -18.03 -0.79
C GLN A 41 16.15 -17.18 -0.01
N ARG A 42 16.61 -16.42 0.99
CA ARG A 42 15.76 -15.47 1.75
C ARG A 42 15.30 -14.30 0.89
N PHE A 43 16.16 -13.82 -0.01
CA PHE A 43 15.80 -12.75 -0.94
C PHE A 43 14.69 -13.22 -1.88
N GLU A 44 14.81 -14.41 -2.47
CA GLU A 44 13.78 -15.00 -3.33
C GLU A 44 12.43 -15.12 -2.60
N GLN A 45 12.43 -15.65 -1.38
CA GLN A 45 11.21 -15.76 -0.56
C GLN A 45 10.53 -14.40 -0.34
N LYS A 46 11.32 -13.34 -0.11
CA LYS A 46 10.78 -11.98 0.03
C LYS A 46 10.17 -11.47 -1.28
N VAL A 47 10.80 -11.74 -2.42
CA VAL A 47 10.28 -11.35 -3.74
C VAL A 47 8.93 -12.03 -4.00
N PHE A 48 8.80 -13.33 -3.70
CA PHE A 48 7.51 -14.02 -3.80
C PHE A 48 6.45 -13.39 -2.89
N ARG A 49 6.80 -13.06 -1.65
CA ARG A 49 5.89 -12.38 -0.73
C ARG A 49 5.46 -11.00 -1.21
N ILE A 50 6.37 -10.24 -1.82
CA ILE A 50 6.06 -8.94 -2.44
C ILE A 50 5.07 -9.12 -3.59
N ALA A 51 5.25 -10.13 -4.44
CA ALA A 51 4.34 -10.41 -5.54
C ALA A 51 2.93 -10.80 -5.04
N GLU A 52 2.85 -11.64 -4.01
CA GLU A 52 1.59 -12.01 -3.36
C GLU A 52 0.86 -10.78 -2.79
N LEU A 53 1.56 -9.95 -2.02
CA LEU A 53 0.99 -8.72 -1.46
C LEU A 53 0.55 -7.74 -2.56
N THR A 54 1.30 -7.64 -3.64
CA THR A 54 0.94 -6.79 -4.79
C THR A 54 -0.36 -7.26 -5.44
N ASN A 55 -0.55 -8.58 -5.58
CA ASN A 55 -1.80 -9.14 -6.08
C ASN A 55 -2.98 -8.85 -5.13
N GLN A 56 -2.78 -9.00 -3.82
CA GLN A 56 -3.81 -8.67 -2.82
C GLN A 56 -4.22 -7.18 -2.90
N VAL A 57 -3.26 -6.27 -3.02
CA VAL A 57 -3.54 -4.83 -3.20
C VAL A 57 -4.35 -4.57 -4.47
N LYS A 58 -4.04 -5.28 -5.56
CA LYS A 58 -4.78 -5.15 -6.82
C LYS A 58 -6.21 -5.65 -6.69
N GLU A 59 -6.42 -6.78 -6.01
CA GLU A 59 -7.73 -7.35 -5.74
C GLU A 59 -8.58 -6.42 -4.87
N LEU A 60 -8.05 -5.94 -3.75
CA LEU A 60 -8.69 -4.96 -2.87
C LEU A 60 -9.08 -3.68 -3.61
N ARG A 61 -8.23 -3.22 -4.52
CA ARG A 61 -8.52 -2.05 -5.36
C ARG A 61 -9.66 -2.31 -6.34
N SER A 62 -9.72 -3.51 -6.92
CA SER A 62 -10.84 -3.92 -7.77
C SER A 62 -12.14 -3.92 -6.97
N GLU A 63 -12.13 -4.57 -5.80
CA GLU A 63 -13.30 -4.63 -4.91
C GLU A 63 -13.77 -3.22 -4.52
N PHE A 64 -12.85 -2.33 -4.16
CA PHE A 64 -13.19 -0.94 -3.83
C PHE A 64 -13.91 -0.22 -4.98
N VAL A 65 -13.45 -0.40 -6.22
CA VAL A 65 -14.06 0.24 -7.40
C VAL A 65 -15.46 -0.32 -7.65
N ASP A 66 -15.63 -1.63 -7.52
CA ASP A 66 -16.92 -2.30 -7.68
C ASP A 66 -17.92 -1.83 -6.60
N ARG A 67 -17.50 -1.84 -5.33
CA ARG A 67 -18.31 -1.36 -4.20
C ARG A 67 -18.65 0.12 -4.31
N ARG A 68 -17.71 0.97 -4.73
CA ARG A 68 -17.98 2.39 -4.96
C ARG A 68 -19.08 2.57 -6.01
N SER A 69 -19.02 1.79 -7.09
CA SER A 69 -20.01 1.85 -8.17
C SER A 69 -21.39 1.37 -7.68
N GLU A 70 -21.43 0.30 -6.89
CA GLU A 70 -22.64 -0.20 -6.23
C GLU A 70 -23.27 0.86 -5.31
N LEU A 71 -22.46 1.51 -4.47
CA LEU A 71 -22.93 2.58 -3.59
C LEU A 71 -23.46 3.78 -4.36
N MET A 72 -22.83 4.16 -5.48
CA MET A 72 -23.36 5.23 -6.32
C MET A 72 -24.73 4.85 -6.87
N LYS A 73 -24.91 3.62 -7.36
CA LYS A 73 -26.23 3.15 -7.83
C LYS A 73 -27.28 3.19 -6.72
N LEU A 74 -26.93 2.75 -5.51
CA LEU A 74 -27.84 2.78 -4.36
C LEU A 74 -28.18 4.21 -3.91
N LYS A 75 -27.24 5.16 -4.04
CA LYS A 75 -27.44 6.57 -3.68
C LYS A 75 -28.21 7.36 -4.75
N MET A 76 -28.34 6.86 -5.98
CA MET A 76 -29.05 7.58 -7.04
C MET A 76 -30.46 7.94 -6.60
N GLU A 77 -30.83 9.20 -6.83
CA GLU A 77 -32.13 9.74 -6.43
C GLU A 77 -33.29 8.95 -7.03
N SER A 78 -33.15 8.44 -8.27
CA SER A 78 -34.12 7.56 -8.91
C SER A 78 -34.29 6.22 -8.16
N THR A 79 -33.20 5.59 -7.75
CA THR A 79 -33.24 4.32 -7.00
C THR A 79 -33.81 4.52 -5.60
N VAL A 80 -33.53 5.66 -4.97
CA VAL A 80 -34.12 6.03 -3.68
C VAL A 80 -35.61 6.32 -3.84
N SER A 81 -36.02 7.11 -4.84
CA SER A 81 -37.42 7.46 -5.07
C SER A 81 -38.26 6.23 -5.40
N GLU A 82 -37.78 5.33 -6.26
CA GLU A 82 -38.44 4.05 -6.55
C GLU A 82 -38.68 3.21 -5.29
N LYS A 83 -37.69 3.09 -4.39
CA LYS A 83 -37.85 2.37 -3.13
C LYS A 83 -38.80 3.06 -2.15
N MET A 84 -38.90 4.39 -2.21
CA MET A 84 -39.76 5.19 -1.34
C MET A 84 -41.24 5.15 -1.76
N ILE A 85 -41.56 4.77 -3.01
CA ILE A 85 -42.94 4.54 -3.48
C ILE A 85 -43.65 3.48 -2.61
N ALA A 86 -42.95 2.40 -2.23
CA ALA A 86 -43.50 1.37 -1.36
C ALA A 86 -43.86 1.88 0.04
N LYS A 87 -43.32 3.05 0.44
CA LYS A 87 -43.63 3.74 1.70
C LYS A 87 -44.59 4.92 1.51
N GLU A 88 -45.19 5.05 0.33
CA GLU A 88 -46.09 6.15 -0.06
C GLU A 88 -45.42 7.55 -0.01
N ILE A 89 -44.09 7.61 -0.11
CA ILE A 89 -43.33 8.87 -0.12
C ILE A 89 -42.94 9.20 -1.56
N PHE A 90 -43.36 10.38 -2.03
CA PHE A 90 -43.16 10.84 -3.41
C PHE A 90 -42.24 12.06 -3.49
N PRO A 91 -41.44 12.18 -4.57
CA PRO A 91 -40.64 13.39 -4.81
C PRO A 91 -41.55 14.59 -5.09
N SER A 92 -41.23 15.74 -4.50
CA SER A 92 -41.96 16.99 -4.75
C SER A 92 -41.68 17.48 -6.17
N THR A 93 -42.73 17.72 -6.96
CA THR A 93 -42.63 18.34 -8.29
C THR A 93 -42.36 19.85 -8.21
N VAL A 94 -42.62 20.46 -7.04
CA VAL A 94 -42.51 21.90 -6.82
C VAL A 94 -41.22 22.20 -6.06
N PRO A 95 -40.41 23.19 -6.51
CA PRO A 95 -39.18 23.57 -5.84
C PRO A 95 -39.46 24.18 -4.44
N PRO A 96 -38.56 23.96 -3.46
CA PRO A 96 -38.72 24.51 -2.12
C PRO A 96 -38.57 26.03 -2.10
N ILE A 97 -39.47 26.71 -1.40
CA ILE A 97 -39.47 28.17 -1.26
C ILE A 97 -38.64 28.55 -0.03
N LYS A 98 -37.62 29.39 -0.22
CA LYS A 98 -36.81 29.91 0.89
C LYS A 98 -37.59 30.99 1.64
N ILE A 99 -38.16 30.65 2.78
CA ILE A 99 -38.78 31.62 3.68
C ILE A 99 -37.66 32.43 4.37
N LYS A 100 -37.40 33.64 3.88
CA LYS A 100 -36.57 34.62 4.58
C LYS A 100 -37.47 35.43 5.50
N VAL A 101 -37.32 35.26 6.81
CA VAL A 101 -37.98 36.12 7.80
C VAL A 101 -37.41 37.53 7.63
N LYS A 102 -38.22 38.47 7.13
CA LYS A 102 -37.89 39.90 7.22
C LYS A 102 -37.95 40.26 8.70
N LYS A 103 -36.79 40.34 9.35
CA LYS A 103 -36.70 41.04 10.63
C LYS A 103 -36.87 42.53 10.32
N GLU A 104 -37.85 43.17 10.95
CA GLU A 104 -37.92 44.62 10.96
C GLU A 104 -36.61 45.15 11.55
N GLU A 105 -35.96 46.06 10.84
CA GLU A 105 -34.84 46.80 11.39
C GLU A 105 -35.38 47.64 12.56
N GLU A 106 -35.19 47.15 13.79
CA GLU A 106 -35.32 48.00 14.97
C GLU A 106 -34.40 49.20 14.74
N LYS A 107 -34.99 50.39 14.66
CA LYS A 107 -34.26 51.65 14.46
C LYS A 107 -33.13 51.69 15.47
N SER A 108 -31.90 51.48 14.98
CA SER A 108 -30.68 51.52 15.77
C SER A 108 -30.69 52.78 16.62
N PHE A 109 -30.30 52.63 17.89
CA PHE A 109 -30.30 53.64 18.96
C PHE A 109 -29.86 55.04 18.48
N PHE A 110 -28.94 55.09 17.52
CA PHE A 110 -28.41 56.30 16.90
C PHE A 110 -29.39 57.08 16.01
N LYS A 111 -30.44 56.46 15.45
CA LYS A 111 -31.51 57.14 14.68
C LYS A 111 -32.54 57.83 15.57
N LYS A 112 -32.62 57.47 16.85
CA LYS A 112 -33.49 58.10 17.86
C LYS A 112 -32.88 59.36 18.49
N ILE A 113 -31.57 59.53 18.35
CA ILE A 113 -30.80 60.62 18.96
C ILE A 113 -30.73 61.85 18.03
N TRP A 114 -31.05 61.68 16.74
CA TRP A 114 -30.96 62.72 15.71
C TRP A 114 -32.33 63.06 15.08
N GLN A 115 -33.41 63.01 15.87
CA GLN A 115 -34.72 63.55 15.50
C GLN A 115 -35.30 64.38 16.64
#